data_AF-A0A4V3HDU2-F1
#
_entry.id   AF-A0A4V3HDU2-F1
#
_cell.length_a   1.000
_cell.length_b   1.000
_cell.length_c   1.000
_cell.angle_alpha   90.00
_cell.angle_beta   90.00
_cell.angle_gamma   90.00
#
_symmetry.space_group_name_H-M   'P 1'
#
loop_
_entity.id
_entity.type
_entity.pdbx_description
1 polymer ?
#
loop_
_entity_poly.entity_id
_entity_poly.type
_entity_poly.pdbx_seq_one_letter_code
_entity_poly.pdbx_strand_id
1 'polypeptide(L)'
;MIDCPGCGVTLPKQQILLGYSYNASAKCYEQYSELTAYTLSHTGDDFIHQHVVDVYAAQHSGNGMKIFTTVFALIGLYYAIERGYNGRQVQRVHTLLARLKHP
;
A
#
# COMPACT_ATOMS: atom_id res chain seq x y z
N MET A 1 -2.68 17.37 -16.95
CA MET A 1 -3.12 16.39 -15.94
C MET A 1 -3.09 15.00 -16.57
N ILE A 2 -2.99 13.95 -15.77
CA ILE A 2 -3.08 12.54 -16.19
C ILE A 2 -3.83 11.75 -15.12
N ASP A 3 -4.67 10.81 -15.55
CA ASP A 3 -5.37 9.92 -14.63
C ASP A 3 -4.44 8.78 -14.20
N CYS A 4 -4.42 8.50 -12.90
CA CYS A 4 -3.67 7.38 -12.36
C CYS A 4 -4.31 6.05 -12.83
N PRO A 5 -3.56 5.13 -13.45
CA PRO A 5 -4.13 3.88 -13.97
C PRO A 5 -4.59 2.90 -12.89
N GLY A 6 -4.18 3.09 -11.63
CA GLY A 6 -4.63 2.27 -10.49
C GLY A 6 -5.88 2.82 -9.82
N CYS A 7 -5.81 4.05 -9.31
CA CYS A 7 -6.90 4.64 -8.52
C CYS A 7 -7.78 5.65 -9.28
N GLY A 8 -7.46 5.98 -10.54
CA GLY A 8 -8.26 6.90 -11.36
C GLY A 8 -8.12 8.39 -10.99
N VAL A 9 -7.33 8.74 -9.97
CA VAL A 9 -7.17 10.14 -9.56
C VAL A 9 -6.45 10.97 -10.63
N THR A 10 -6.98 12.16 -10.92
CA THR A 10 -6.41 13.09 -11.91
C THR A 10 -5.36 13.98 -11.25
N LEU A 11 -4.10 13.89 -11.70
CA LEU A 11 -2.96 14.61 -11.10
C LEU A 11 -2.13 15.39 -12.14
N PRO A 12 -1.36 16.41 -11.72
CA PRO A 12 -0.41 17.08 -12.61
C PRO A 12 0.54 16.09 -13.27
N LYS A 13 0.85 16.32 -14.55
CA LYS A 13 1.80 15.48 -15.26
C LYS A 13 3.20 15.74 -14.69
N GLN A 14 3.85 14.69 -14.21
CA GLN A 14 5.22 14.73 -13.72
C GLN A 14 6.06 13.75 -14.52
N GLN A 15 7.32 14.13 -14.78
CA GLN A 15 8.25 13.29 -15.54
C GLN A 15 8.75 12.11 -14.67
N ILE A 16 9.10 11.03 -15.36
CA ILE A 16 9.16 9.65 -14.87
C ILE A 16 10.14 9.45 -13.71
N LEU A 17 9.64 8.95 -12.58
CA LEU A 17 10.45 8.18 -11.62
C LEU A 17 10.54 6.74 -12.15
N LEU A 18 11.74 6.35 -12.59
CA LEU A 18 12.03 5.00 -13.07
C LEU A 18 12.01 4.02 -11.89
N GLY A 19 11.28 2.91 -12.02
CA GLY A 19 11.57 1.68 -11.26
C GLY A 19 10.61 1.22 -10.16
N TYR A 20 9.37 1.73 -10.03
CA TYR A 20 8.38 1.16 -9.09
C TYR A 20 7.44 0.16 -9.77
N SER A 21 7.03 -0.88 -9.03
CA SER A 21 6.20 -1.99 -9.55
C SER A 21 4.68 -1.75 -9.47
N TYR A 22 4.24 -0.59 -8.97
CA TYR A 22 2.82 -0.28 -8.86
C TYR A 22 2.22 0.15 -10.20
N ASN A 23 0.94 -0.19 -10.42
CA ASN A 23 0.15 0.36 -11.50
C ASN A 23 -0.33 1.77 -11.16
N ALA A 24 0.59 2.74 -11.13
CA ALA A 24 0.32 4.11 -10.70
C ALA A 24 0.96 5.15 -11.62
N SER A 25 0.45 6.38 -11.60
CA SER A 25 1.12 7.52 -12.23
C SER A 25 2.27 8.01 -11.34
N ALA A 26 3.29 8.64 -11.94
CA ALA A 26 4.46 9.12 -11.20
C ALA A 26 4.10 10.07 -10.05
N LYS A 27 3.15 10.99 -10.30
CA LYS A 27 2.69 11.93 -9.28
C LYS A 27 1.93 11.24 -8.14
N CYS A 28 1.13 10.21 -8.45
CA CYS A 28 0.44 9.43 -7.43
C CYS A 28 1.42 8.69 -6.52
N TYR A 29 2.46 8.11 -7.11
CA TYR A 29 3.51 7.43 -6.36
C TYR A 29 4.36 8.39 -5.50
N GLU A 30 4.64 9.60 -5.99
CA GLU A 30 5.32 10.63 -5.20
C GLU A 30 4.51 11.00 -3.94
N GLN A 31 3.21 11.28 -4.09
CA GLN A 31 2.33 11.59 -2.95
C GLN A 31 2.24 10.42 -1.96
N TYR A 32 2.19 9.19 -2.47
CA TYR A 32 2.27 7.99 -1.63
C TYR A 32 3.61 7.90 -0.87
N SER A 33 4.71 8.28 -1.52
CA SER A 33 6.04 8.28 -0.90
C SER A 33 6.15 9.33 0.20
N GLU A 34 5.61 10.53 0.00
CA GLU A 34 5.48 11.57 1.03
C GLU A 34 4.63 11.10 2.21
N LEU A 35 3.46 10.52 1.92
CA LEU A 35 2.57 9.96 2.94
C LEU A 35 3.24 8.80 3.71
N THR A 36 4.02 7.98 3.02
CA THR A 36 4.82 6.90 3.64
C THR A 36 5.85 7.48 4.61
N ALA A 37 6.60 8.51 4.21
CA ALA A 37 7.56 9.17 5.08
C ALA A 37 6.90 9.76 6.33
N TYR A 38 5.75 10.41 6.17
CA TYR A 38 4.95 10.94 7.29
C TYR A 38 4.44 9.82 8.22
N THR A 39 3.87 8.75 7.67
CA THR A 39 3.28 7.68 8.49
C THR A 39 4.33 6.87 9.24
N LEU A 40 5.54 6.71 8.68
CA LEU A 40 6.68 6.09 9.36
C LEU A 40 7.17 6.89 10.57
N SER A 41 6.94 8.21 10.61
CA SER A 41 7.28 9.01 11.79
C SER A 41 6.34 8.79 12.97
N HIS A 42 5.24 8.04 12.78
CA HIS A 42 4.23 7.76 13.81
C HIS A 42 4.41 6.32 14.31
N THR A 43 5.20 6.13 15.36
CA THR A 43 5.55 4.81 15.92
C THR A 43 4.71 4.40 17.14
N GLY A 44 3.94 5.33 17.72
CA GLY A 44 3.04 5.12 18.87
C GLY A 44 1.68 4.55 18.48
N ASP A 45 0.64 4.70 19.30
CA ASP A 45 -0.72 4.15 19.06
C ASP A 45 -1.38 4.61 17.75
N ASP A 46 -0.83 5.66 17.14
CA ASP A 46 -1.18 6.18 15.82
C ASP A 46 -0.42 5.50 14.67
N PHE A 47 0.07 4.26 14.83
CA PHE A 47 0.77 3.55 13.75
C PHE A 47 -0.22 3.14 12.65
N ILE A 48 -0.40 4.05 11.69
CA ILE A 48 -1.30 3.91 10.53
C ILE A 48 -0.58 3.45 9.26
N HIS A 49 0.76 3.35 9.31
CA HIS A 49 1.60 3.08 8.13
C HIS A 49 1.17 1.82 7.36
N GLN A 50 0.88 0.72 8.06
CA GLN A 50 0.49 -0.52 7.38
C GLN A 50 -0.83 -0.37 6.59
N HIS A 51 -1.81 0.37 7.11
CA HIS A 51 -3.05 0.62 6.38
C HIS A 51 -2.80 1.41 5.10
N VAL A 52 -1.92 2.41 5.16
CA VAL A 52 -1.55 3.22 4.00
C VAL A 52 -0.88 2.37 2.91
N VAL A 53 0.05 1.49 3.31
CA VAL A 53 0.70 0.54 2.39
C VAL A 53 -0.34 -0.38 1.74
N ASP A 54 -1.26 -0.94 2.53
CA ASP A 54 -2.24 -1.92 2.05
C ASP A 54 -3.28 -1.28 1.11
N VAL A 55 -3.81 -0.10 1.46
CA VAL A 55 -4.72 0.64 0.57
C VAL A 55 -4.03 0.93 -0.76
N TYR A 56 -2.81 1.45 -0.71
CA TYR A 56 -2.09 1.81 -1.93
C TYR A 56 -1.79 0.59 -2.81
N ALA A 57 -1.33 -0.51 -2.21
CA ALA A 57 -1.06 -1.75 -2.94
C ALA A 57 -2.34 -2.37 -3.54
N ALA A 58 -3.46 -2.36 -2.83
CA ALA A 58 -4.73 -2.87 -3.35
C ALA A 58 -5.25 -2.04 -4.53
N GLN A 59 -5.20 -0.71 -4.40
CA GLN A 59 -5.65 0.22 -5.45
C GLN A 59 -4.75 0.21 -6.70
N HIS A 60 -3.45 -0.07 -6.54
CA HIS A 60 -2.47 0.02 -7.62
C HIS A 60 -1.89 -1.35 -8.01
N SER A 61 -2.72 -2.40 -7.91
CA SER A 61 -2.36 -3.73 -8.38
C SER A 61 -2.19 -3.77 -9.91
N GLY A 62 -1.31 -4.65 -10.40
CA GLY A 62 -0.98 -4.79 -11.83
C GLY A 62 0.45 -4.32 -12.17
N ASN A 63 0.71 -4.01 -13.45
CA ASN A 63 1.99 -3.48 -13.94
C ASN A 63 3.26 -4.25 -13.47
N GLY A 64 3.18 -5.59 -13.40
CA GLY A 64 4.29 -6.44 -12.96
C GLY A 64 4.49 -6.53 -11.44
N MET A 65 3.58 -5.96 -10.64
CA MET A 65 3.52 -6.17 -9.19
C MET A 65 3.36 -7.66 -8.87
N LYS A 66 4.03 -8.14 -7.81
CA LYS A 66 3.88 -9.51 -7.34
C LYS A 66 2.44 -9.73 -6.85
N ILE A 67 1.81 -10.82 -7.30
CA ILE A 67 0.44 -11.20 -6.92
C ILE A 67 0.26 -11.23 -5.40
N PHE A 68 1.24 -11.79 -4.68
CA PHE A 68 1.20 -11.87 -3.22
C PHE A 68 1.13 -10.51 -2.53
N THR A 69 1.66 -9.44 -3.12
CA THR A 69 1.56 -8.09 -2.55
C THR A 69 0.10 -7.63 -2.53
N THR A 70 -0.66 -7.86 -3.61
CA THR A 70 -2.09 -7.55 -3.65
C THR A 70 -2.86 -8.40 -2.64
N VAL A 71 -2.55 -9.70 -2.56
CA VAL A 71 -3.23 -10.63 -1.64
C VAL A 71 -3.00 -10.23 -0.18
N PHE A 72 -1.76 -9.92 0.21
CA PHE A 72 -1.45 -9.46 1.56
C PHE A 72 -2.20 -8.17 1.88
N ALA A 73 -2.16 -7.20 0.97
CA ALA A 73 -2.89 -5.94 1.13
C ALA A 73 -4.39 -6.15 1.37
N LEU A 74 -5.05 -6.99 0.57
CA LEU A 74 -6.48 -7.29 0.74
C LEU A 74 -6.79 -7.99 2.08
N ILE A 75 -5.94 -8.91 2.52
CA ILE A 75 -6.09 -9.55 3.84
C ILE A 75 -5.93 -8.51 4.95
N GLY A 76 -4.94 -7.63 4.85
CA GLY A 76 -4.72 -6.57 5.83
C GLY A 76 -5.91 -5.60 5.92
N LEU A 77 -6.45 -5.19 4.77
CA LEU A 77 -7.65 -4.34 4.70
C LEU A 77 -8.89 -5.02 5.28
N TYR A 78 -9.06 -6.33 5.05
CA TYR A 78 -10.13 -7.09 5.70
C TYR A 78 -10.03 -6.99 7.23
N TYR A 79 -8.86 -7.22 7.82
CA TYR A 79 -8.69 -7.11 9.27
C TYR A 79 -8.88 -5.67 9.77
N ALA A 80 -8.44 -4.67 9.01
CA ALA A 80 -8.63 -3.27 9.37
C ALA A 80 -10.12 -2.88 9.40
N ILE A 81 -10.84 -3.15 8.31
CA ILE A 81 -12.20 -2.66 8.10
C ILE A 81 -13.22 -3.54 8.83
N GLU A 82 -13.12 -4.85 8.67
CA GLU A 82 -14.13 -5.79 9.19
C GLU A 82 -13.87 -6.21 10.64
N ARG A 83 -12.61 -6.11 11.11
CA ARG A 83 -12.21 -6.53 12.47
C ARG A 83 -11.70 -5.40 13.35
N GLY A 84 -11.60 -4.18 12.84
CA GLY A 84 -11.17 -3.00 13.61
C GLY A 84 -9.69 -3.05 14.03
N TYR A 85 -8.85 -3.78 13.30
CA TYR A 85 -7.42 -3.87 13.64
C TYR A 85 -6.70 -2.57 13.28
N ASN A 86 -5.82 -2.11 14.17
CA ASN A 86 -4.90 -1.01 13.86
C ASN A 86 -3.71 -1.48 13.00
N GLY A 87 -2.90 -0.53 12.51
CA GLY A 87 -1.82 -0.84 11.58
C GLY A 87 -0.77 -1.79 12.16
N ARG A 88 -0.53 -1.75 13.49
CA ARG A 88 0.41 -2.69 14.15
C ARG A 88 -0.13 -4.11 14.17
N GLN A 89 -1.42 -4.25 14.46
CA GLN A 89 -2.09 -5.55 14.44
C GLN A 89 -2.12 -6.13 13.03
N VAL A 90 -2.38 -5.31 12.00
CA VAL A 90 -2.30 -5.75 10.60
C VAL A 90 -0.88 -6.14 10.20
N GLN A 91 0.13 -5.35 10.56
CA GLN A 91 1.54 -5.70 10.30
C GLN A 91 1.93 -7.04 10.95
N ARG A 92 1.40 -7.31 12.16
CA ARG A 92 1.57 -8.60 12.83
C ARG A 92 0.90 -9.74 12.06
N VAL A 93 -0.30 -9.54 11.51
CA VAL A 93 -0.96 -10.53 10.62
C VAL A 93 -0.06 -10.85 9.43
N HIS A 94 0.48 -9.85 8.74
CA HIS A 94 1.40 -10.06 7.61
C HIS A 94 2.66 -10.84 8.02
N THR A 95 3.24 -10.50 9.16
CA THR A 95 4.42 -11.21 9.69
C THR A 95 4.11 -12.68 9.97
N LEU A 96 2.93 -12.99 10.51
CA LEU A 96 2.51 -14.37 10.76
C LEU A 96 2.25 -15.13 9.46
N LEU A 97 1.56 -14.51 8.49
CA LEU A 97 1.31 -15.10 7.18
C LEU A 97 2.60 -15.43 6.44
N ALA A 98 3.58 -14.53 6.46
CA ALA A 98 4.88 -14.73 5.80
C ALA A 98 5.72 -15.87 6.42
N ARG A 99 5.44 -16.25 7.67
CA ARG A 99 6.12 -17.35 8.38
C ARG A 99 5.49 -18.71 8.12
N LEU A 100 4.28 -18.76 7.58
CA LEU A 100 3.66 -20.02 7.19
C LEU A 100 4.46 -20.61 6.03
N LYS A 101 5.26 -21.64 6.31
CA LYS A 101 5.85 -22.47 5.26
C LYS A 101 4.71 -23.28 4.66
N HIS A 102 4.55 -23.23 3.34
CA HIS A 102 3.69 -24.17 2.64
C HIS A 102 4.20 -25.59 2.94
N PRO A 103 3.34 -26.53 3.38
CA PRO A 103 3.69 -27.94 3.46
C PRO A 103 3.97 -28.51 2.06
#